data_AF-A0A1I7GVJ6-F1
#
_entry.id   AF-A0A1I7GVJ6-F1
#
_cell.length_a   1.000
_cell.length_b   1.000
_cell.length_c   1.000
_cell.angle_alpha   90.00
_cell.angle_beta   90.00
_cell.angle_gamma   90.00
#
_symmetry.space_group_name_H-M   'P 1'
#
loop_
_entity.id
_entity.type
_entity.pdbx_description
1 polymer ?
#
loop_
_entity_poly.entity_id
_entity_poly.type
_entity_poly.pdbx_seq_one_letter_code
_entity_poly.pdbx_strand_id
1 'polypeptide(L)'
;MRYLLSSKTVFPKSGAKVWYDDQCEVHRQIFEGEEAVDYAFMGQNPAAADNRWLREALENHIPIIYFLGIAPGRYQAVLPAFISGGMPRL
;
A
#
# COMPACT_ATOMS: atom_id res chain seq x y z
N MET A 1 -10.41 -15.54 0.90
CA MET A 1 -10.75 -14.20 0.38
C MET A 1 -11.71 -14.36 -0.79
N ARG A 2 -12.88 -13.71 -0.80
CA ARG A 2 -13.90 -13.91 -1.85
C ARG A 2 -13.71 -13.01 -3.09
N TYR A 3 -12.94 -11.92 -2.95
CA TYR A 3 -12.81 -10.87 -3.96
C TYR A 3 -11.35 -10.50 -4.20
N LEU A 4 -11.07 -9.95 -5.39
CA LEU A 4 -9.77 -9.38 -5.74
C LEU A 4 -9.53 -8.11 -4.93
N LEU A 5 -8.37 -8.01 -4.29
CA LEU A 5 -7.97 -6.85 -3.50
C LEU A 5 -7.05 -5.95 -4.29
N SER A 6 -7.27 -4.65 -4.15
CA SER A 6 -6.37 -3.62 -4.63
C SER A 6 -6.08 -2.61 -3.55
N SER A 7 -4.82 -2.16 -3.47
CA SER A 7 -4.42 -1.01 -2.66
C SER A 7 -3.81 0.07 -3.55
N LYS A 8 -3.70 1.29 -3.03
CA LYS A 8 -3.08 2.41 -3.74
C LYS A 8 -2.34 3.33 -2.79
N THR A 9 -1.21 3.85 -3.24
CA THR A 9 -0.57 5.02 -2.63
C THR A 9 -0.71 6.20 -3.58
N VAL A 10 -1.12 7.34 -3.05
CA VAL A 10 -1.44 8.54 -3.85
C VAL A 10 -0.21 9.42 -3.96
N PHE A 11 0.10 9.88 -5.17
CA PHE A 11 1.04 10.98 -5.39
C PHE A 11 0.33 12.31 -5.08
N PRO A 12 0.69 13.02 -3.99
CA PRO A 12 0.02 14.25 -3.62
C PRO A 12 0.28 15.36 -4.64
N LYS A 13 -0.70 16.24 -4.85
CA LYS A 13 -0.48 17.49 -5.61
C LYS A 13 0.42 18.42 -4.79
N SER A 14 1.24 19.22 -5.45
CA SER A 14 2.03 20.27 -4.79
C SER A 14 1.12 21.17 -3.96
N GLY A 15 1.43 21.34 -2.67
CA GLY A 15 0.64 22.13 -1.71
C GLY A 15 -0.60 21.41 -1.13
N ALA A 16 -0.88 20.16 -1.52
CA ALA A 16 -1.93 19.37 -0.89
C ALA A 16 -1.47 18.80 0.46
N LYS A 17 -2.42 18.62 1.38
CA LYS A 17 -2.18 17.98 2.67
C LYS A 17 -1.73 16.53 2.45
N VAL A 18 -0.53 16.20 2.94
CA VAL A 18 -0.01 14.83 3.04
C VAL A 18 -0.67 14.16 4.23
N TRP A 19 -1.25 12.99 4.03
CA TRP A 19 -2.04 12.29 5.06
C TRP A 19 -1.27 11.15 5.72
N TYR A 20 -0.25 10.64 5.04
CA TYR A 20 0.55 9.48 5.47
C TYR A 20 2.01 9.69 5.04
N ASP A 21 2.97 9.28 5.87
CA ASP A 21 4.40 9.46 5.60
C ASP A 21 4.88 8.65 4.37
N ASP A 22 4.21 7.54 4.07
CA ASP A 22 4.49 6.71 2.90
C ASP A 22 4.33 7.48 1.57
N GLN A 23 3.47 8.51 1.52
CA GLN A 23 3.25 9.34 0.33
C GLN A 23 4.50 10.06 -0.18
N CYS A 24 5.51 10.25 0.67
CA CYS A 24 6.79 10.85 0.31
C CYS A 24 7.92 9.81 0.13
N GLU A 25 7.94 8.75 0.94
CA GLU A 25 9.05 7.79 0.97
C GLU A 25 8.96 6.68 -0.08
N VAL A 26 7.74 6.29 -0.51
CA VAL A 26 7.53 5.23 -1.52
C VAL A 26 8.27 5.53 -2.82
N HIS A 27 8.38 6.80 -3.20
CA HIS A 27 9.14 7.19 -4.40
C HIS A 27 10.63 6.96 -4.25
N ARG A 28 11.19 7.24 -3.07
CA ARG A 28 12.63 7.08 -2.82
C ARG A 28 13.03 5.60 -2.86
N GLN A 29 12.28 4.74 -2.18
CA GLN A 29 12.55 3.29 -2.12
C GLN A 29 12.52 2.63 -3.51
N ILE A 30 11.54 2.99 -4.36
CA ILE A 30 11.42 2.41 -5.71
C ILE A 30 12.52 2.93 -6.65
N PHE A 31 12.91 4.22 -6.56
CA PHE A 31 14.03 4.74 -7.36
C PHE A 31 15.40 4.21 -6.90
N GLU A 32 15.52 3.83 -5.63
CA GLU A 32 16.73 3.20 -5.06
C GLU A 32 16.78 1.68 -5.33
N GLY A 33 15.75 1.09 -5.95
CA GLY A 33 15.73 -0.32 -6.35
C GLY A 33 15.28 -1.26 -5.25
N GLU A 34 14.59 -0.77 -4.22
CA GLU A 34 13.98 -1.63 -3.21
C GLU A 34 12.73 -2.32 -3.78
N GLU A 35 12.65 -3.64 -3.60
CA GLU A 35 11.52 -4.46 -4.06
C GLU A 35 10.29 -4.36 -3.13
N ALA A 36 10.42 -3.63 -2.01
CA ALA A 36 9.41 -3.49 -0.98
C ALA A 36 9.03 -2.01 -0.79
N VAL A 37 7.78 -1.79 -0.40
CA VAL A 37 7.22 -0.46 -0.13
C VAL A 37 6.55 -0.52 1.24
N ASP A 38 6.91 0.41 2.11
CA ASP A 38 6.24 0.56 3.40
C ASP A 38 4.85 1.18 3.20
N TYR A 39 3.80 0.41 3.52
CA TYR A 39 2.41 0.82 3.36
C TYR A 39 1.80 1.23 4.69
N ALA A 40 1.29 2.46 4.79
CA ALA A 40 0.58 2.91 5.96
C ALA A 40 -0.87 2.37 5.97
N PHE A 41 -1.23 1.63 7.02
CA PHE A 41 -2.59 1.15 7.21
C PHE A 41 -3.60 2.30 7.39
N MET A 42 -4.83 2.07 6.93
CA MET A 42 -5.90 3.05 7.06
C MET A 42 -6.35 3.18 8.52
N GLY A 43 -5.92 4.25 9.16
CA GLY A 43 -6.32 4.61 10.54
C GLY A 43 -5.58 3.78 11.60
N GLN A 44 -5.94 4.00 12.87
CA GLN A 44 -5.26 3.37 14.01
C GLN A 44 -5.90 2.05 14.48
N ASN A 45 -7.01 1.62 13.85
CA ASN A 45 -7.72 0.41 14.27
C ASN A 45 -7.25 -0.82 13.45
N PRO A 46 -6.43 -1.72 14.01
CA PRO A 46 -5.98 -2.93 13.32
C PRO A 46 -7.14 -3.88 12.97
N ALA A 47 -8.29 -3.77 13.63
CA ALA A 47 -9.46 -4.59 13.36
C ALA A 47 -10.37 -4.03 12.25
N ALA A 48 -10.01 -2.93 11.58
CA ALA A 48 -10.77 -2.41 10.44
C ALA A 48 -10.89 -3.47 9.31
N ALA A 49 -11.99 -3.45 8.55
CA ALA A 49 -12.27 -4.48 7.54
C ALA A 49 -11.13 -4.60 6.49
N ASP A 50 -10.62 -3.46 6.03
CA ASP A 50 -9.54 -3.41 5.04
C ASP A 50 -8.24 -4.02 5.58
N ASN A 51 -7.90 -3.74 6.85
CA ASN A 51 -6.72 -4.29 7.52
C ASN A 51 -6.84 -5.81 7.69
N ARG A 52 -8.04 -6.33 7.96
CA ARG A 52 -8.29 -7.79 8.02
C ARG A 52 -8.07 -8.47 6.68
N TRP A 53 -8.47 -7.84 5.57
CA TRP A 53 -8.26 -8.41 4.24
C TRP A 53 -6.80 -8.36 3.80
N LEU A 54 -6.10 -7.27 4.10
CA LEU A 54 -4.65 -7.20 3.90
C LEU A 54 -3.92 -8.28 4.72
N ARG A 55 -4.38 -8.53 5.95
CA ARG A 55 -3.83 -9.59 6.80
C ARG A 55 -4.11 -10.99 6.23
N GLU A 56 -5.32 -11.24 5.77
CA GLU A 56 -5.67 -12.51 5.12
C GLU A 56 -4.83 -12.74 3.86
N ALA A 57 -4.60 -11.70 3.04
CA ALA A 57 -3.74 -11.77 1.87
C ALA A 57 -2.27 -12.06 2.23
N LEU A 58 -1.75 -11.45 3.31
CA LEU A 58 -0.44 -11.77 3.86
C LEU A 58 -0.35 -13.24 4.33
N GLU A 59 -1.27 -13.67 5.19
CA GLU A 59 -1.27 -15.02 5.79
C GLU A 59 -1.40 -16.13 4.73
N ASN A 60 -2.15 -15.88 3.65
CA ASN A 60 -2.38 -16.85 2.58
C ASN A 60 -1.53 -16.62 1.33
N HIS A 61 -0.63 -15.63 1.34
CA HIS A 61 0.25 -15.27 0.22
C HIS A 61 -0.52 -15.00 -1.08
N ILE A 62 -1.67 -14.34 -0.96
CA ILE A 62 -2.54 -14.00 -2.09
C ILE A 62 -2.02 -12.71 -2.71
N PRO A 63 -1.69 -12.67 -4.01
CA PRO A 63 -1.25 -11.45 -4.67
C PRO A 63 -2.40 -10.43 -4.77
N ILE A 64 -2.05 -9.15 -4.70
CA ILE A 64 -2.96 -8.02 -4.84
C ILE A 64 -2.56 -7.14 -6.02
N ILE A 65 -3.46 -6.26 -6.43
CA ILE A 65 -3.13 -5.15 -7.34
C ILE A 65 -2.64 -3.96 -6.49
N TYR A 66 -1.42 -3.49 -6.72
CA TYR A 66 -0.93 -2.29 -6.06
C TYR A 66 -0.82 -1.13 -7.06
N PHE A 67 -1.57 -0.07 -6.83
CA PHE A 67 -1.53 1.14 -7.66
C PHE A 67 -0.59 2.17 -7.05
N LEU A 68 0.59 2.31 -7.65
CA LEU A 68 1.56 3.32 -7.29
C LEU A 68 1.22 4.63 -8.00
N GLY A 69 0.90 5.68 -7.26
CA GLY A 69 0.76 7.02 -7.81
C GLY A 69 2.10 7.52 -8.33
N ILE A 70 2.22 7.83 -9.64
CA ILE A 70 3.47 8.33 -10.26
C ILE A 70 3.40 9.82 -10.61
N ALA A 71 2.19 10.37 -10.61
CA ALA A 71 1.92 11.80 -10.73
C ALA A 71 0.49 12.06 -10.22
N PRO A 72 0.09 13.32 -10.00
CA PRO A 72 -1.27 13.61 -9.55
C PRO A 72 -2.35 13.00 -10.47
N GLY A 73 -3.15 12.08 -9.93
CA GLY A 73 -4.21 11.39 -10.66
C GLY A 73 -3.73 10.32 -11.65
N ARG A 74 -2.43 10.00 -11.69
CA ARG A 74 -1.85 8.95 -12.54
C ARG A 74 -1.25 7.85 -11.68
N TYR A 75 -1.57 6.61 -12.02
CA TYR A 75 -1.13 5.43 -11.28
C TYR A 75 -0.52 4.41 -12.22
N GLN A 76 0.55 3.77 -11.76
CA GLN A 76 1.11 2.58 -12.36
C GLN A 76 0.64 1.36 -11.55
N ALA A 77 0.12 0.35 -12.24
CA ALA A 77 -0.20 -0.92 -11.60
C ALA A 77 1.08 -1.77 -11.45
N VAL A 78 1.38 -2.17 -10.22
CA VAL A 78 2.46 -3.10 -9.87
C VAL A 78 1.83 -4.47 -9.65
N LEU A 79 2.25 -5.43 -10.47
CA LEU A 79 1.66 -6.76 -10.55
C LEU A 79 2.74 -7.83 -10.83
N PRO A 80 2.69 -8.99 -10.15
CA PRO A 80 1.94 -9.25 -8.91
C PRO A 80 2.58 -8.50 -7.72
N ALA A 81 1.76 -7.95 -6.82
CA ALA A 81 2.24 -7.39 -5.56
C ALA A 81 1.85 -8.29 -4.40
N PHE A 82 2.77 -8.54 -3.47
CA PHE A 82 2.53 -9.32 -2.26
C PHE A 82 2.74 -8.46 -1.04
N ILE A 83 2.01 -8.76 0.03
CA ILE A 83 2.20 -8.10 1.32
C ILE A 83 3.27 -8.87 2.07
N SER A 84 4.31 -8.18 2.53
CA SER A 84 5.43 -8.76 3.27
C SER A 84 5.57 -8.12 4.64
N GLY A 85 5.35 -8.89 5.71
CA GLY A 85 5.65 -8.48 7.09
C GLY A 85 4.91 -7.22 7.59
N GLY A 86 5.32 -6.70 8.76
CA GLY A 86 4.96 -5.34 9.23
C GLY A 86 3.61 -5.13 9.92
N MET A 87 2.68 -6.10 9.90
CA MET A 87 1.38 -5.94 10.58
C MET A 87 1.54 -5.91 12.11
N PRO A 88 1.06 -4.85 12.82
CA PRO A 88 0.94 -4.87 14.27
C PRO A 88 0.11 -6.09 14.71
N ARG A 89 0.56 -6.78 15.76
CA ARG A 89 -0.27 -7.82 16.39
C ARG A 89 -1.40 -7.13 17.18
N LEU A 90 -2.60 -7.72 17.11
CA LEU A 90 -3.78 -7.29 17.85
C LEU A 90 -3.52 -7.26 19.36
#